data_AF-A0A2R4C7V0-F1
#
_entry.id   AF-A0A2R4C7V0-F1
#
_cell.length_a   1.000
_cell.length_b   1.000
_cell.length_c   1.000
_cell.angle_alpha   90.00
_cell.angle_beta   90.00
_cell.angle_gamma   90.00
#
_symmetry.space_group_name_H-M   'P 1'
#
loop_
_entity.id
_entity.type
_entity.pdbx_description
1 polymer ?
#
loop_
_entity_poly.entity_id
_entity_poly.type
_entity_poly.pdbx_seq_one_letter_code
_entity_poly.pdbx_strand_id
1 'polypeptide(L)'
;MAGARSILAAALACCTGLAYAGPSSPSNGATRLHVTRTPADVAAAILAGVARLPPADPLARRYRQAYGFSHPLFPPDAELRGETPQPALTAWLALPPAQRRNDVVILPASDHYWRQDGTDYRATFIVHVTPAADGSDIAILQYGASTLHGKAFRLLGRTGPGRYLDIRPAAPSPAAAAELAAWLAGLAELAAPARGQQP
;
A
#
# COMPACT_ATOMS: atom_id res chain seq x y z
N MET A 1 -60.91 44.81 -15.75
CA MET A 1 -60.37 43.58 -16.38
C MET A 1 -58.90 43.82 -16.68
N ALA A 2 -58.01 43.42 -15.77
CA ALA A 2 -56.57 43.62 -15.86
C ALA A 2 -55.91 42.29 -16.23
N GLY A 3 -55.21 42.25 -17.37
CA GLY A 3 -54.48 41.07 -17.84
C GLY A 3 -53.03 41.10 -17.38
N ALA A 4 -52.64 40.13 -16.56
CA ALA A 4 -51.26 39.91 -16.14
C ALA A 4 -50.53 39.06 -17.20
N ARG A 5 -49.44 39.60 -17.75
CA ARG A 5 -48.51 38.87 -18.63
C ARG A 5 -47.42 38.22 -17.77
N SER A 6 -47.37 36.88 -17.79
CA SER A 6 -46.26 36.10 -17.22
C SER A 6 -45.11 36.02 -18.21
N ILE A 7 -43.92 36.44 -17.79
CA ILE A 7 -42.64 36.22 -18.46
C ILE A 7 -41.95 35.11 -17.67
N LEU A 8 -41.82 33.93 -18.26
CA LEU A 8 -41.00 32.84 -17.72
C LEU A 8 -39.79 32.68 -18.64
N ALA A 9 -38.64 33.14 -18.16
CA ALA A 9 -37.36 32.99 -18.80
C ALA A 9 -36.84 31.56 -18.61
N ALA A 10 -36.47 30.91 -19.71
CA ALA A 10 -35.75 29.65 -19.72
C ALA A 10 -34.26 29.92 -19.43
N ALA A 11 -33.77 29.46 -18.28
CA ALA A 11 -32.35 29.45 -17.98
C ALA A 11 -31.76 28.10 -18.40
N LEU A 12 -31.04 28.10 -19.52
CA LEU A 12 -30.21 27.01 -20.00
C LEU A 12 -28.93 26.97 -19.14
N ALA A 13 -28.81 26.00 -18.24
CA ALA A 13 -27.59 25.79 -17.46
C ALA A 13 -26.62 24.94 -18.28
N CYS A 14 -25.57 25.57 -18.81
CA CYS A 14 -24.40 24.90 -19.40
C CYS A 14 -23.68 24.07 -18.34
N CYS A 15 -23.70 22.74 -18.49
CA CYS A 15 -22.83 21.82 -17.76
C CYS A 15 -21.43 21.86 -18.39
N THR A 16 -20.56 22.75 -17.92
CA THR A 16 -19.14 22.73 -18.27
C THR A 16 -18.42 21.75 -17.36
N GLY A 17 -17.86 20.68 -17.96
CA GLY A 17 -17.19 19.60 -17.27
C GLY A 17 -16.00 20.07 -16.42
N LEU A 18 -16.05 19.75 -15.13
CA LEU A 18 -14.90 19.77 -14.24
C LEU A 18 -13.95 18.65 -14.67
N ALA A 19 -12.89 19.03 -15.39
CA ALA A 19 -11.72 18.19 -15.55
C ALA A 19 -11.10 17.99 -14.16
N TYR A 20 -11.26 16.78 -13.61
CA TYR A 20 -10.60 16.36 -12.37
C TYR A 20 -9.10 16.30 -12.67
N ALA A 21 -8.36 17.37 -12.34
CA ALA A 21 -6.91 17.33 -12.31
C ALA A 21 -6.50 16.29 -11.27
N GLY A 22 -6.10 15.11 -11.74
CA GLY A 22 -5.69 14.01 -10.89
C GLY A 22 -4.54 14.47 -9.98
N PRO A 23 -4.56 14.13 -8.67
CA PRO A 23 -3.47 14.46 -7.78
C PRO A 23 -2.17 13.84 -8.30
N SER A 24 -1.15 14.68 -8.46
CA SER A 24 0.19 14.31 -8.89
C SER A 24 0.74 13.23 -7.94
N SER A 25 0.91 12.01 -8.44
CA SER A 25 1.48 10.91 -7.66
C SER A 25 2.92 11.24 -7.25
N PRO A 26 3.33 11.01 -5.99
CA PRO A 26 4.68 11.30 -5.51
C PRO A 26 5.72 10.55 -6.36
N SER A 27 6.55 11.29 -7.07
CA SER A 27 7.44 10.82 -8.15
C SER A 27 8.86 10.46 -7.69
N ASN A 28 9.16 10.44 -6.40
CA ASN A 28 10.53 10.17 -5.94
C ASN A 28 10.64 8.80 -5.24
N GLY A 29 11.00 7.78 -6.02
CA GLY A 29 11.68 6.57 -5.53
C GLY A 29 10.81 5.33 -5.22
N ALA A 30 9.48 5.42 -5.27
CA ALA A 30 8.63 4.24 -5.07
C ALA A 30 8.56 3.39 -6.33
N THR A 31 8.77 2.07 -6.20
CA THR A 31 8.49 1.12 -7.28
C THR A 31 7.03 1.22 -7.69
N ARG A 32 6.78 1.41 -9.00
CA ARG A 32 5.45 1.53 -9.57
C ARG A 32 5.11 0.34 -10.46
N LEU A 33 3.88 -0.15 -10.36
CA LEU A 33 3.32 -1.22 -11.18
C LEU A 33 1.98 -0.76 -11.74
N HIS A 34 1.79 -0.86 -13.05
CA HIS A 34 0.51 -0.57 -13.70
C HIS A 34 -0.26 -1.87 -13.95
N VAL A 35 -1.57 -1.86 -13.69
CA VAL A 35 -2.46 -3.02 -13.89
C VAL A 35 -3.80 -2.58 -14.50
N THR A 36 -4.38 -3.40 -15.37
CA THR A 36 -5.63 -3.10 -16.11
C THR A 36 -6.91 -3.37 -15.30
N ARG A 37 -6.80 -3.34 -13.97
CA ARG A 37 -7.89 -3.64 -13.02
C ARG A 37 -8.31 -2.37 -12.29
N THR A 38 -9.55 -2.33 -11.81
CA THR A 38 -10.02 -1.20 -10.99
C THR A 38 -9.32 -1.19 -9.62
N PRO A 39 -9.21 -0.05 -8.93
CA PRO A 39 -8.53 -0.01 -7.63
C PRO A 39 -9.14 -0.97 -6.58
N ALA A 40 -10.45 -1.16 -6.61
CA ALA A 40 -11.14 -2.09 -5.71
C ALA A 40 -10.80 -3.55 -6.03
N ASP A 41 -10.75 -3.91 -7.32
CA ASP A 41 -10.36 -5.25 -7.75
C ASP A 41 -8.89 -5.55 -7.41
N VAL A 42 -8.02 -4.55 -7.56
CA VAL A 42 -6.60 -4.68 -7.18
C VAL A 42 -6.47 -4.95 -5.69
N ALA A 43 -7.16 -4.18 -4.85
CA ALA A 43 -7.16 -4.38 -3.40
C ALA A 43 -7.64 -5.80 -3.04
N ALA A 44 -8.75 -6.23 -3.63
CA ALA A 44 -9.30 -7.57 -3.42
C ALA A 44 -8.34 -8.68 -3.87
N ALA A 45 -7.69 -8.51 -5.03
CA ALA A 45 -6.70 -9.45 -5.57
C ALA A 45 -5.47 -9.56 -4.67
N ILE A 46 -4.95 -8.45 -4.13
CA ILE A 46 -3.83 -8.47 -3.19
C ILE A 46 -4.19 -9.25 -1.93
N LEU A 47 -5.36 -8.94 -1.33
CA LEU A 47 -5.83 -9.63 -0.12
C LEU A 47 -5.99 -11.14 -0.36
N ALA A 48 -6.59 -11.53 -1.49
CA ALA A 48 -6.77 -12.93 -1.88
C ALA A 48 -5.43 -13.62 -2.22
N GLY A 49 -4.49 -12.90 -2.83
CA GLY A 49 -3.14 -13.40 -3.12
C GLY A 49 -2.37 -13.72 -1.84
N VAL A 50 -2.34 -12.79 -0.89
CA VAL A 50 -1.71 -13.01 0.43
C VAL A 50 -2.37 -14.16 1.18
N ALA A 51 -3.70 -14.22 1.20
CA ALA A 51 -4.44 -15.27 1.92
C ALA A 51 -4.21 -16.69 1.36
N ARG A 52 -3.80 -16.82 0.10
CA ARG A 52 -3.55 -18.11 -0.57
C ARG A 52 -2.09 -18.56 -0.57
N LEU A 53 -1.17 -17.76 -0.02
CA LEU A 53 0.23 -18.15 0.07
C LEU A 53 0.37 -19.47 0.85
N PRO A 54 0.93 -20.53 0.24
CA PRO A 54 1.12 -21.80 0.92
C PRO A 54 2.03 -21.62 2.15
N PRO A 55 1.75 -22.24 3.31
CA PRO A 55 2.58 -22.08 4.51
C PRO A 55 4.06 -22.49 4.33
N ALA A 56 4.34 -23.35 3.34
CA ALA A 56 5.68 -23.81 3.00
C ALA A 56 6.43 -22.84 2.05
N ASP A 57 5.73 -21.88 1.44
CA ASP A 57 6.33 -20.88 0.57
C ASP A 57 7.19 -19.91 1.41
N PRO A 58 8.46 -19.64 1.04
CA PRO A 58 9.28 -18.63 1.70
C PRO A 58 8.61 -17.25 1.82
N LEU A 59 7.74 -16.88 0.88
CA LEU A 59 7.00 -15.62 0.90
C LEU A 59 5.90 -15.60 1.96
N ALA A 60 5.36 -16.74 2.38
CA ALA A 60 4.27 -16.79 3.38
C ALA A 60 4.68 -16.24 4.75
N ARG A 61 5.99 -16.19 5.04
CA ARG A 61 6.50 -15.51 6.24
C ARG A 61 6.75 -14.02 6.03
N ARG A 62 7.11 -13.61 4.80
CA ARG A 62 7.36 -12.20 4.44
C ARG A 62 6.06 -11.42 4.24
N TYR A 63 5.04 -12.05 3.67
CA TYR A 63 3.73 -11.49 3.36
C TYR A 63 2.66 -12.30 4.11
N ARG A 64 2.73 -12.29 5.44
CA ARG A 64 1.96 -13.21 6.30
C ARG A 64 0.49 -12.83 6.40
N GLN A 65 0.20 -11.53 6.48
CA GLN A 65 -1.14 -11.00 6.62
C GLN A 65 -1.30 -9.76 5.74
N ALA A 66 -2.53 -9.52 5.28
CA ALA A 66 -2.85 -8.29 4.60
C ALA A 66 -4.22 -7.77 5.04
N TYR A 67 -4.35 -6.45 5.13
CA TYR A 67 -5.57 -5.78 5.56
C TYR A 67 -5.84 -4.56 4.68
N GLY A 68 -7.10 -4.34 4.30
CA GLY A 68 -7.50 -3.11 3.60
C GLY A 68 -7.53 -1.89 4.54
N PHE A 69 -7.48 -0.69 3.97
CA PHE A 69 -7.41 0.58 4.71
C PHE A 69 -8.45 0.76 5.83
N SER A 70 -9.68 0.27 5.63
CA SER A 70 -10.75 0.37 6.64
C SER A 70 -10.71 -0.70 7.73
N HIS A 71 -9.76 -1.63 7.69
CA HIS A 71 -9.67 -2.71 8.67
C HIS A 71 -9.11 -2.22 10.01
N PRO A 72 -9.60 -2.70 11.17
CA PRO A 72 -9.11 -2.26 12.49
C PRO A 72 -7.63 -2.53 12.76
N LEU A 73 -7.03 -3.48 12.04
CA LEU A 73 -5.59 -3.79 12.11
C LEU A 73 -4.76 -3.01 11.09
N PHE A 74 -5.37 -2.11 10.31
CA PHE A 74 -4.62 -1.15 9.52
C PHE A 74 -4.02 -0.10 10.47
N PRO A 75 -2.70 0.17 10.41
CA PRO A 75 -2.06 1.07 11.37
C PRO A 75 -2.63 2.49 11.30
N PRO A 76 -2.91 3.14 12.43
CA PRO A 76 -3.37 4.52 12.43
C PRO A 76 -2.26 5.48 11.97
N ASP A 77 -2.65 6.61 11.36
CA ASP A 77 -1.72 7.63 10.84
C ASP A 77 -0.67 8.09 11.87
N ALA A 78 -1.01 8.09 13.17
CA ALA A 78 -0.08 8.45 14.25
C ALA A 78 1.08 7.45 14.40
N GLU A 79 0.83 6.16 14.23
CA GLU A 79 1.85 5.12 14.28
C GLU A 79 2.77 5.18 13.05
N LEU A 80 2.18 5.45 11.88
CA LEU A 80 2.90 5.50 10.60
C LEU A 80 3.87 6.68 10.48
N ARG A 81 3.67 7.77 11.23
CA ARG A 81 4.59 8.93 11.18
C ARG A 81 6.00 8.58 11.67
N GLY A 82 6.14 7.57 12.53
CA GLY A 82 7.43 7.08 13.03
C GLY A 82 8.33 8.16 13.64
N GLU A 83 9.57 7.80 13.95
CA GLU A 83 10.61 8.74 14.41
C GLU A 83 11.47 9.28 13.26
N THR A 84 11.63 8.49 12.19
CA THR A 84 12.42 8.88 11.01
C THR A 84 11.48 9.25 9.86
N PRO A 85 11.44 10.53 9.43
CA PRO A 85 10.59 10.95 8.33
C PRO A 85 10.96 10.24 7.03
N GLN A 86 9.97 9.68 6.36
CA GLN A 86 10.14 9.08 5.03
C GLN A 86 9.32 9.88 4.03
N PRO A 87 9.93 10.55 3.04
CA PRO A 87 9.22 11.48 2.16
C PRO A 87 8.00 10.87 1.47
N ALA A 88 8.10 9.63 0.98
CA ALA A 88 7.01 8.95 0.30
C ALA A 88 5.85 8.60 1.26
N LEU A 89 6.16 8.14 2.48
CA LEU A 89 5.15 7.86 3.49
C LEU A 89 4.49 9.14 4.00
N THR A 90 5.26 10.22 4.20
CA THR A 90 4.73 11.54 4.56
C THR A 90 3.79 12.06 3.48
N ALA A 91 4.16 11.94 2.20
CA ALA A 91 3.30 12.32 1.09
C ALA A 91 1.99 11.50 1.07
N TRP A 92 2.08 10.20 1.31
CA TRP A 92 0.91 9.32 1.42
C TRP A 92 0.00 9.68 2.60
N LEU A 93 0.57 9.98 3.76
CA LEU A 93 -0.18 10.41 4.96
C LEU A 93 -0.91 11.74 4.76
N ALA A 94 -0.43 12.60 3.87
CA ALA A 94 -1.09 13.84 3.51
C ALA A 94 -2.32 13.65 2.60
N LEU A 95 -2.52 12.45 2.05
CA LEU A 95 -3.66 12.16 1.18
C LEU A 95 -4.97 12.08 1.98
N PRO A 96 -6.09 12.59 1.43
CA PRO A 96 -7.41 12.38 2.01
C PRO A 96 -7.73 10.88 2.16
N PRO A 97 -8.41 10.44 3.23
CA PRO A 97 -8.79 9.03 3.41
C PRO A 97 -9.54 8.43 2.22
N ALA A 98 -10.33 9.24 1.51
CA ALA A 98 -11.03 8.81 0.29
C ALA A 98 -10.08 8.34 -0.82
N GLN A 99 -8.87 8.89 -0.91
CA GLN A 99 -7.85 8.48 -1.89
C GLN A 99 -7.06 7.25 -1.43
N ARG A 100 -7.09 6.93 -0.13
CA ARG A 100 -6.41 5.78 0.47
C ARG A 100 -7.31 4.56 0.66
N ARG A 101 -8.60 4.68 0.33
CA ARG A 101 -9.64 3.68 0.65
C ARG A 101 -9.40 2.28 0.08
N ASN A 102 -8.64 2.17 -1.01
CA ASN A 102 -8.30 0.89 -1.64
C ASN A 102 -6.87 0.42 -1.31
N ASP A 103 -6.19 1.12 -0.40
CA ASP A 103 -4.83 0.75 -0.03
C ASP A 103 -4.85 -0.48 0.88
N VAL A 104 -3.78 -1.25 0.79
CA VAL A 104 -3.61 -2.50 1.54
C VAL A 104 -2.32 -2.44 2.31
N VAL A 105 -2.35 -2.81 3.60
CA VAL A 105 -1.15 -3.06 4.39
C VAL A 105 -0.81 -4.55 4.32
N ILE A 106 0.47 -4.88 4.10
CA ILE A 106 0.98 -6.26 4.09
C ILE A 106 2.02 -6.39 5.20
N LEU A 107 1.74 -7.27 6.17
CA LEU A 107 2.55 -7.49 7.36
C LEU A 107 3.38 -8.78 7.24
N PRO A 108 4.67 -8.74 7.60
CA PRO A 108 5.46 -9.95 7.80
C PRO A 108 5.05 -10.66 9.10
N ALA A 109 5.44 -11.92 9.24
CA ALA A 109 5.40 -12.59 10.53
C ALA A 109 6.24 -11.81 11.57
N SER A 110 5.77 -11.76 12.82
CA SER A 110 6.28 -10.85 13.85
C SER A 110 7.77 -11.01 14.17
N ASP A 111 8.29 -12.21 14.01
CA ASP A 111 9.67 -12.62 14.33
C ASP A 111 10.49 -12.98 13.07
N HIS A 112 9.94 -12.72 11.88
CA HIS A 112 10.59 -13.08 10.64
C HIS A 112 11.42 -11.93 10.07
N TYR A 113 12.70 -12.21 9.88
CA TYR A 113 13.63 -11.41 9.08
C TYR A 113 14.07 -12.24 7.88
N TRP A 114 14.24 -11.61 6.72
CA TRP A 114 14.77 -12.24 5.52
C TRP A 114 16.00 -11.50 5.01
N ARG A 115 16.81 -12.16 4.20
CA ARG A 115 18.03 -11.56 3.68
C ARG A 115 17.70 -10.50 2.63
N GLN A 116 18.06 -9.25 2.90
CA GLN A 116 17.93 -8.12 1.96
C GLN A 116 19.20 -7.27 2.03
N ASP A 117 19.78 -6.93 0.88
CA ASP A 117 20.94 -6.02 0.76
C ASP A 117 22.11 -6.42 1.70
N GLY A 118 22.31 -7.72 1.90
CA GLY A 118 23.38 -8.24 2.77
C GLY A 118 23.10 -8.11 4.27
N THR A 119 21.85 -7.85 4.68
CA THR A 119 21.42 -7.80 6.08
C THR A 119 20.14 -8.60 6.30
N ASP A 120 19.87 -8.99 7.55
CA ASP A 120 18.59 -9.61 7.90
C ASP A 120 17.58 -8.48 8.13
N TYR A 121 16.62 -8.35 7.22
CA TYR A 121 15.73 -7.21 7.06
C TYR A 121 14.28 -7.59 7.34
N ARG A 122 13.51 -6.63 7.83
CA ARG A 122 12.07 -6.72 8.00
C ARG A 122 11.44 -5.36 7.75
N ALA A 123 10.34 -5.32 7.02
CA ALA A 123 9.49 -4.14 6.87
C ALA A 123 8.03 -4.53 6.73
N THR A 124 7.14 -3.61 7.08
CA THR A 124 5.74 -3.68 6.68
C THR A 124 5.54 -2.83 5.43
N PHE A 125 4.70 -3.30 4.51
CA PHE A 125 4.44 -2.62 3.26
C PHE A 125 3.05 -1.99 3.25
N ILE A 126 2.94 -0.79 2.70
CA ILE A 126 1.67 -0.20 2.29
C ILE A 126 1.66 -0.20 0.76
N VAL A 127 0.66 -0.86 0.20
CA VAL A 127 0.40 -0.89 -1.24
C VAL A 127 -0.66 0.16 -1.53
N HIS A 128 -0.22 1.29 -2.06
CA HIS A 128 -1.07 2.40 -2.43
C HIS A 128 -1.63 2.18 -3.84
N VAL A 129 -2.94 2.24 -4.01
CA VAL A 129 -3.62 1.92 -5.28
C VAL A 129 -4.40 3.13 -5.78
N THR A 130 -3.92 3.71 -6.88
CA THR A 130 -4.52 4.90 -7.50
C THR A 130 -5.18 4.57 -8.83
N PRO A 131 -6.36 5.14 -9.14
CA PRO A 131 -6.96 5.00 -10.46
C PRO A 131 -6.06 5.60 -11.54
N ALA A 132 -5.96 4.92 -12.67
CA ALA A 132 -5.27 5.34 -13.89
C ALA A 132 -6.24 5.31 -15.10
N ALA A 133 -5.82 5.81 -16.25
CA ALA A 133 -6.68 5.94 -17.43
C ALA A 133 -7.27 4.59 -17.93
N ASP A 134 -6.49 3.52 -17.83
CA ASP A 134 -6.79 2.17 -18.29
C ASP A 134 -6.70 1.11 -17.18
N GLY A 135 -6.80 1.54 -15.92
CA GLY A 135 -6.78 0.63 -14.77
C GLY A 135 -6.34 1.30 -13.48
N SER A 136 -5.28 0.79 -12.87
CA SER A 136 -4.72 1.29 -11.63
C SER A 136 -3.21 1.33 -11.66
N ASP A 137 -2.65 2.35 -11.02
CA ASP A 137 -1.24 2.41 -10.67
C ASP A 137 -1.07 1.98 -9.20
N ILE A 138 -0.06 1.15 -8.96
CA ILE A 138 0.30 0.63 -7.65
C ILE A 138 1.64 1.24 -7.26
N ALA A 139 1.73 1.82 -6.07
CA ALA A 139 2.97 2.27 -5.46
C ALA A 139 3.23 1.53 -4.14
N ILE A 140 4.47 1.11 -3.92
CA ILE A 140 4.87 0.37 -2.71
C ILE A 140 5.63 1.31 -1.77
N LEU A 141 5.10 1.44 -0.57
CA LEU A 141 5.68 2.19 0.54
C LEU A 141 6.09 1.20 1.64
N GLN A 142 7.09 1.56 2.44
CA GLN A 142 7.57 0.76 3.55
C GLN A 142 7.48 1.56 4.84
N TYR A 143 7.13 0.90 5.95
CA TYR A 143 7.21 1.49 7.27
C TYR A 143 7.67 0.45 8.29
N GLY A 144 8.21 0.92 9.42
CA GLY A 144 8.74 0.03 10.46
C GLY A 144 9.92 -0.82 10.01
N ALA A 145 10.69 -0.36 9.01
CA ALA A 145 11.85 -1.05 8.50
C ALA A 145 12.91 -1.23 9.60
N SER A 146 13.43 -2.45 9.74
CA SER A 146 14.44 -2.79 10.75
C SER A 146 15.38 -3.90 10.27
N THR A 147 16.59 -3.93 10.83
CA THR A 147 17.57 -4.99 10.61
C THR A 147 17.91 -5.73 11.90
N LEU A 148 18.19 -7.03 11.76
CA LEU A 148 18.64 -7.91 12.84
C LEU A 148 20.16 -8.09 12.77
N HIS A 149 20.83 -7.79 13.89
CA HIS A 149 22.30 -7.88 14.05
C HIS A 149 22.71 -8.99 15.02
N GLY A 150 21.90 -10.04 15.13
CA GLY A 150 22.14 -11.17 16.03
C GLY A 150 21.69 -10.88 17.47
N LYS A 151 22.52 -11.27 18.44
CA LYS A 151 22.21 -11.11 19.88
C LYS A 151 23.27 -10.27 20.58
N ALA A 152 22.83 -9.30 21.37
CA ALA A 152 23.68 -8.49 22.23
C ALA A 152 23.35 -8.73 23.71
N PHE A 153 24.38 -8.76 24.56
CA PHE A 153 24.18 -8.84 26.00
C PHE A 153 23.72 -7.49 26.54
N ARG A 154 22.65 -7.48 27.34
CA ARG A 154 22.16 -6.29 28.05
C ARG A 154 22.01 -6.62 29.52
N LEU A 155 22.57 -5.76 30.39
CA LEU A 155 22.42 -5.87 31.85
C LEU A 155 20.99 -5.51 32.29
N LEU A 156 20.40 -4.52 31.64
CA LEU A 156 19.05 -4.01 31.92
C LEU A 156 18.11 -4.34 30.77
N GLY A 157 17.85 -5.64 30.58
CA GLY A 157 16.81 -6.09 29.66
C GLY A 157 15.45 -6.24 30.35
N ARG A 158 14.38 -6.34 29.55
CA ARG A 158 13.01 -6.47 30.05
C ARG A 158 12.82 -7.64 31.04
N THR A 159 13.63 -8.69 30.90
CA THR A 159 13.59 -9.90 31.73
C THR A 159 14.87 -10.07 32.56
N GLY A 160 15.60 -8.98 32.83
CA GLY A 160 16.87 -9.00 33.56
C GLY A 160 18.12 -9.07 32.67
N PRO A 161 19.30 -9.42 33.22
CA PRO A 161 20.53 -9.54 32.43
C PRO A 161 20.45 -10.74 31.49
N GLY A 162 20.81 -10.56 30.21
CA GLY A 162 20.71 -11.64 29.22
C GLY A 162 21.10 -11.25 27.81
N ARG A 163 21.04 -12.22 26.89
CA ARG A 163 21.25 -12.00 25.44
C ARG A 163 19.93 -11.72 24.75
N TYR A 164 19.78 -10.51 24.22
CA TYR A 164 18.58 -10.03 23.53
C TYR A 164 18.86 -9.85 22.04
N LEU A 165 17.82 -9.93 21.21
CA LEU A 165 17.94 -9.60 19.79
C LEU A 165 18.38 -8.14 19.65
N ASP A 166 19.43 -7.91 18.86
CA ASP A 166 19.86 -6.57 18.49
C ASP A 166 19.14 -6.17 17.20
N ILE A 167 18.01 -5.48 17.37
CA ILE A 167 17.18 -4.98 16.27
C ILE A 167 17.38 -3.47 16.18
N ARG A 168 17.67 -2.99 14.98
CA ARG A 168 17.95 -1.57 14.72
C ARG A 168 17.02 -1.02 13.65
N PRO A 169 16.57 0.24 13.75
CA PRO A 169 15.86 0.89 12.65
C PRO A 169 16.70 0.86 11.37
N ALA A 170 16.04 0.69 10.24
CA ALA A 170 16.66 0.66 8.93
C ALA A 170 15.92 1.59 7.96
N ALA A 171 16.61 2.00 6.90
CA ALA A 171 15.95 2.68 5.79
C ALA A 171 15.05 1.69 5.02
N PRO A 172 14.02 2.20 4.31
CA PRO A 172 13.32 1.42 3.29
C PRO A 172 14.29 0.81 2.27
N SER A 173 14.09 -0.45 1.90
CA SER A 173 14.90 -1.12 0.88
C SER A 173 14.21 -1.06 -0.49
N PRO A 174 14.79 -0.38 -1.50
CA PRO A 174 14.23 -0.39 -2.86
C PRO A 174 14.12 -1.80 -3.44
N ALA A 175 15.08 -2.67 -3.11
CA ALA A 175 15.09 -4.06 -3.56
C ALA A 175 13.94 -4.87 -2.94
N ALA A 176 13.63 -4.69 -1.64
CA ALA A 176 12.46 -5.31 -1.03
C ALA A 176 11.14 -4.83 -1.66
N ALA A 177 11.06 -3.54 -2.02
CA ALA A 177 9.90 -2.98 -2.73
C ALA A 177 9.75 -3.61 -4.13
N ALA A 178 10.86 -3.76 -4.85
CA ALA A 178 10.89 -4.40 -6.17
C ALA A 178 10.52 -5.88 -6.11
N GLU A 179 10.96 -6.62 -5.10
CA GLU A 179 10.55 -8.02 -4.87
C GLU A 179 9.04 -8.13 -4.65
N LEU A 180 8.46 -7.26 -3.82
CA LEU A 180 7.01 -7.24 -3.62
C LEU A 180 6.27 -6.87 -4.92
N ALA A 181 6.76 -5.88 -5.68
CA ALA A 181 6.18 -5.50 -6.97
C ALA A 181 6.21 -6.67 -7.97
N ALA A 182 7.32 -7.39 -8.03
CA ALA A 182 7.46 -8.55 -8.91
C ALA A 182 6.51 -9.68 -8.51
N TRP A 183 6.35 -9.94 -7.20
CA TRP A 183 5.37 -10.91 -6.71
C TRP A 183 3.94 -10.49 -7.04
N LEU A 184 3.58 -9.23 -6.82
CA LEU A 184 2.27 -8.69 -7.19
C LEU A 184 1.99 -8.82 -8.68
N ALA A 185 2.97 -8.50 -9.53
CA ALA A 185 2.84 -8.66 -10.98
C ALA A 185 2.63 -10.13 -11.40
N GLY A 186 3.09 -11.09 -10.60
CA GLY A 186 2.89 -12.52 -10.79
C GLY A 186 1.55 -13.07 -10.29
N LEU A 187 0.73 -12.27 -9.59
CA LEU A 187 -0.58 -12.72 -9.13
C LEU A 187 -1.54 -12.90 -10.31
N ALA A 188 -2.06 -14.11 -10.46
CA ALA A 188 -3.01 -14.44 -11.52
C ALA A 188 -4.28 -13.56 -11.49
N GLU A 189 -4.65 -13.05 -10.32
CA GLU A 189 -5.82 -12.19 -10.12
C GLU A 189 -5.58 -10.76 -10.61
N LEU A 190 -4.33 -10.31 -10.59
CA LEU A 190 -3.92 -9.03 -11.14
C LEU A 190 -3.62 -9.11 -12.63
N ALA A 191 -3.34 -10.31 -13.15
CA ALA A 191 -3.25 -10.52 -14.58
C ALA A 191 -4.58 -10.09 -15.26
N ALA A 192 -4.44 -9.48 -16.44
CA ALA A 192 -5.59 -9.10 -17.26
C ALA A 192 -6.49 -10.33 -17.47
N PRO A 193 -7.83 -10.19 -17.41
CA PRO A 193 -8.69 -11.28 -17.80
C PRO A 193 -8.33 -11.67 -19.24
N ALA A 194 -8.08 -12.97 -19.48
CA ALA A 194 -7.91 -13.48 -20.83
C ALA A 194 -9.11 -13.00 -21.66
N ARG A 195 -8.87 -12.19 -22.68
CA ARG A 195 -9.93 -11.77 -23.60
C ARG A 195 -10.45 -13.03 -24.31
N GLY A 196 -11.64 -13.49 -23.95
CA GLY A 196 -12.37 -14.59 -24.60
C GLY A 196 -12.81 -15.65 -23.58
N GLN A 197 -14.08 -16.07 -23.52
CA GLN A 197 -15.06 -16.20 -24.58
C GLN A 197 -16.42 -15.62 -24.14
N GLN A 198 -16.94 -14.65 -24.88
CA GLN A 198 -18.39 -14.44 -24.95
C GLN A 198 -18.95 -15.54 -25.88
N PRO A 199 -20.00 -16.27 -25.49
CA PRO A 199 -20.72 -17.18 -26.38
C PRO A 199 -21.44 -16.42 -27.50
#